data_AF-J0L198-F1
#
_entry.id   AF-J0L198-F1
#
_cell.length_a   1.000
_cell.length_b   1.000
_cell.length_c   1.000
_cell.angle_alpha   90.00
_cell.angle_beta   90.00
_cell.angle_gamma   90.00
#
_symmetry.space_group_name_H-M   'P 1'
#
loop_
_entity.id
_entity.type
_entity.pdbx_description
1 polymer ?
#
loop_
_entity_poly.entity_id
_entity_poly.type
_entity_poly.pdbx_seq_one_letter_code
_entity_poly.pdbx_strand_id
1 'polypeptide(L)'
;MHNEFEKWLTDFSKERLPLWNEFPDFDLYMDQLVNLGNRYLENLIDTKITASMINSYVKKGLMERPSKKKYTTTNVAELVVISLLKSIFPLETIRSGIKQSIKDVSVTDSYDYFANLFNRALSRVSLTNSPQVNSLPLNENMIQLTEQFAVHAIIYKMIGEKLVNLQRISKNK
;
A
#
# COMPACT_ATOMS: atom_id res chain seq x y z
N MET A 1 13.41 -24.21 3.12
CA MET A 1 12.05 -23.70 2.88
C MET A 1 11.48 -23.02 4.12
N HIS A 2 11.32 -23.72 5.26
CA HIS A 2 10.79 -23.12 6.49
C HIS A 2 11.66 -21.94 6.98
N ASN A 3 12.94 -22.18 7.29
CA ASN A 3 13.88 -21.14 7.75
C ASN A 3 14.04 -19.93 6.79
N GLU A 4 13.89 -20.15 5.48
CA GLU A 4 13.96 -19.07 4.47
C GLU A 4 12.70 -18.18 4.50
N PHE A 5 11.53 -18.81 4.65
CA PHE A 5 10.28 -18.08 4.82
C PHE A 5 10.25 -17.32 6.15
N GLU A 6 10.70 -17.95 7.24
CA GLU A 6 10.75 -17.32 8.56
C GLU A 6 11.65 -16.07 8.57
N LYS A 7 12.84 -16.19 7.96
CA LYS A 7 13.74 -15.05 7.78
C LYS A 7 13.08 -13.94 6.97
N TRP A 8 12.49 -14.28 5.82
CA TRP A 8 11.80 -13.30 4.99
C TRP A 8 10.64 -12.63 5.72
N LEU A 9 9.82 -13.39 6.46
CA LEU A 9 8.66 -12.85 7.18
C LEU A 9 9.11 -11.89 8.29
N THR A 10 10.22 -12.21 8.95
CA THR A 10 10.83 -11.35 9.97
C THR A 10 11.34 -10.03 9.40
N ASP A 11 11.88 -10.02 8.18
CA ASP A 11 12.32 -8.78 7.55
C ASP A 11 11.14 -8.00 6.96
N PHE A 12 10.18 -8.70 6.35
CA PHE A 12 8.94 -8.12 5.82
C PHE A 12 8.09 -7.44 6.90
N SER A 13 8.00 -8.00 8.12
CA SER A 13 7.23 -7.38 9.21
C SER A 13 7.85 -6.09 9.78
N LYS A 14 9.10 -5.78 9.41
CA LYS A 14 9.79 -4.52 9.77
C LYS A 14 9.57 -3.42 8.73
N GLU A 15 9.09 -3.76 7.54
CA GLU A 15 8.76 -2.77 6.51
C GLU A 15 7.66 -1.84 7.02
N ARG A 16 7.67 -0.60 6.53
CA ARG A 16 6.65 0.37 6.88
C ARG A 16 6.46 1.42 5.79
N LEU A 17 5.26 1.95 5.74
CA LEU A 17 4.97 3.17 5.00
C LEU A 17 5.48 4.39 5.78
N PRO A 18 5.99 5.41 5.08
CA PRO A 18 6.26 6.71 5.68
C PRO A 18 4.96 7.35 6.18
N LEU A 19 5.06 8.19 7.20
CA LEU A 19 3.99 9.14 7.56
C LEU A 19 4.10 10.40 6.71
N TRP A 20 3.05 11.20 6.71
CA TRP A 20 2.95 12.41 5.89
C TRP A 20 4.13 13.36 6.10
N ASN A 21 4.55 13.55 7.34
CA ASN A 21 5.67 14.43 7.71
C ASN A 21 7.05 13.89 7.30
N GLU A 22 7.14 12.64 6.84
CA GLU A 22 8.36 12.02 6.32
C GLU A 22 8.46 12.14 4.79
N PHE A 23 7.43 12.67 4.14
CA PHE A 23 7.50 13.00 2.72
C PHE A 23 8.37 14.24 2.45
N PRO A 24 8.90 14.37 1.22
CA PRO A 24 9.52 15.61 0.79
C PRO A 24 8.55 16.80 0.92
N ASP A 25 9.08 17.92 1.38
CA ASP A 25 8.38 19.20 1.53
C ASP A 25 8.49 20.10 0.28
N PHE A 26 8.93 19.53 -0.84
CA PHE A 26 9.07 20.21 -2.13
C PHE A 26 8.39 19.42 -3.26
N ASP A 27 7.93 20.15 -4.28
CA ASP A 27 7.29 19.55 -5.44
C ASP A 27 8.28 18.74 -6.30
N LEU A 28 7.84 17.58 -6.77
CA LEU A 28 8.64 16.58 -7.47
C LEU A 28 8.38 16.59 -8.98
N TYR A 29 9.41 16.36 -9.78
CA TYR A 29 9.24 15.95 -11.18
C TYR A 29 8.82 14.48 -11.29
N MET A 30 8.31 14.07 -12.45
CA MET A 30 7.80 12.71 -12.69
C MET A 30 8.81 11.62 -12.32
N ASP A 31 10.06 11.75 -12.76
CA ASP A 31 11.14 10.80 -12.47
C ASP A 31 11.41 10.71 -10.96
N GLN A 32 11.41 11.84 -10.26
CA GLN A 32 11.57 11.89 -8.81
C GLN A 32 10.40 11.20 -8.08
N LEU A 33 9.16 11.46 -8.52
CA LEU A 33 7.97 10.80 -7.97
C LEU A 33 8.01 9.28 -8.21
N VAL A 34 8.38 8.83 -9.41
CA VAL A 34 8.55 7.41 -9.74
C VAL A 34 9.61 6.76 -8.84
N ASN A 35 10.77 7.39 -8.72
CA ASN A 35 11.87 6.88 -7.89
C ASN A 35 11.47 6.82 -6.42
N LEU A 36 10.78 7.85 -5.92
CA LEU A 36 10.30 7.93 -4.55
C LEU A 36 9.29 6.81 -4.24
N GLY A 37 8.28 6.64 -5.09
CA GLY A 37 7.29 5.58 -4.91
C GLY A 37 7.91 4.18 -4.98
N ASN A 38 8.85 3.96 -5.90
CA ASN A 38 9.59 2.69 -5.98
C ASN A 38 10.44 2.41 -4.76
N ARG A 39 11.02 3.45 -4.13
CA ARG A 39 11.79 3.32 -2.90
C ARG A 39 10.90 2.97 -1.71
N TYR A 40 9.77 3.65 -1.56
CA TYR A 40 8.83 3.39 -0.47
C TYR A 40 8.15 2.02 -0.55
N LEU A 41 7.99 1.49 -1.75
CA LEU A 41 7.27 0.23 -1.97
C LEU A 41 8.16 -0.92 -2.44
N GLU A 42 9.49 -0.77 -2.38
CA GLU A 42 10.43 -1.73 -2.96
C GLU A 42 10.21 -3.17 -2.48
N ASN A 43 9.99 -3.35 -1.18
CA ASN A 43 9.76 -4.65 -0.55
C ASN A 43 8.27 -4.97 -0.35
N LEU A 44 7.38 -4.08 -0.82
CA LEU A 44 5.93 -4.21 -0.66
C LEU A 44 5.24 -4.54 -1.98
N ILE A 45 5.78 -4.14 -3.14
CA ILE A 45 5.16 -4.46 -4.44
C ILE A 45 6.17 -5.05 -5.42
N ASP A 46 5.77 -6.10 -6.13
CA ASP A 46 6.64 -6.76 -7.12
C ASP A 46 6.78 -5.98 -8.44
N THR A 47 5.85 -5.05 -8.74
CA THR A 47 5.87 -4.26 -9.97
C THR A 47 6.43 -2.87 -9.72
N LYS A 48 7.56 -2.55 -10.38
CA LYS A 48 8.11 -1.19 -10.38
C LYS A 48 7.11 -0.20 -10.99
N ILE A 49 6.88 0.89 -10.27
CA ILE A 49 6.07 2.01 -10.71
C ILE A 49 6.74 2.67 -11.91
N THR A 50 5.93 3.05 -12.89
CA THR A 50 6.37 3.74 -14.11
C THR A 50 5.60 5.04 -14.32
N ALA A 51 6.18 5.96 -15.10
CA ALA A 51 5.51 7.20 -15.48
C ALA A 51 4.18 6.96 -16.21
N SER A 52 4.07 5.87 -16.99
CA SER A 52 2.83 5.49 -17.67
C SER A 52 1.71 5.16 -16.68
N MET A 53 2.03 4.49 -15.57
CA MET A 53 1.06 4.18 -14.52
C MET A 53 0.55 5.44 -13.84
N ILE A 54 1.46 6.37 -13.50
CA ILE A 54 1.10 7.67 -12.92
C ILE A 54 0.19 8.45 -13.88
N ASN A 55 0.53 8.51 -15.17
CA ASN A 55 -0.32 9.13 -16.19
C ASN A 55 -1.70 8.48 -16.28
N SER A 56 -1.78 7.15 -16.16
CA SER A 56 -3.04 6.41 -16.11
C SER A 56 -3.88 6.79 -14.88
N TYR A 57 -3.25 6.95 -13.71
CA TYR A 57 -3.93 7.37 -12.48
C TYR A 57 -4.50 8.78 -12.60
N VAL A 58 -3.72 9.73 -13.15
CA VAL A 58 -4.19 11.10 -13.41
C VAL A 58 -5.32 11.11 -14.43
N LYS A 59 -5.19 10.37 -15.54
CA LYS A 59 -6.21 10.29 -16.60
C LYS A 59 -7.54 9.74 -16.08
N LYS A 60 -7.50 8.77 -15.17
CA LYS A 60 -8.68 8.14 -14.56
C LYS A 60 -9.19 8.91 -13.33
N GLY A 61 -8.51 9.98 -12.91
CA GLY A 61 -8.92 10.82 -11.80
C GLY A 61 -8.82 10.11 -10.44
N LEU A 62 -7.80 9.27 -10.27
CA LEU A 62 -7.37 8.72 -8.97
C LEU A 62 -6.29 9.60 -8.31
N MET A 63 -5.57 10.37 -9.11
CA MET A 63 -4.47 11.23 -8.69
C MET A 63 -4.72 12.64 -9.21
N GLU A 64 -4.44 13.65 -8.40
CA GLU A 64 -4.55 15.05 -8.83
C GLU A 64 -3.65 15.35 -10.03
N ARG A 65 -4.09 16.28 -10.89
CA ARG A 65 -3.28 16.69 -12.04
C ARG A 65 -2.06 17.47 -11.56
N PRO A 66 -0.86 17.16 -12.09
CA PRO A 66 0.34 17.92 -11.73
C PRO A 66 0.23 19.38 -12.13
N SER A 67 0.74 20.28 -11.29
CA SER A 67 0.83 21.71 -11.58
C SER A 67 2.19 22.04 -12.17
N LYS A 68 2.23 22.67 -13.36
CA LYS A 68 3.49 23.02 -14.05
C LYS A 68 4.48 21.85 -14.17
N LYS A 69 3.97 20.63 -14.42
CA LYS A 69 4.72 19.36 -14.49
C LYS A 69 5.35 18.90 -13.17
N LYS A 70 4.90 19.44 -12.04
CA LYS A 70 5.33 19.01 -10.72
C LYS A 70 4.20 18.38 -9.92
N TYR A 71 4.59 17.49 -9.03
CA TYR A 71 3.74 16.66 -8.19
C TYR A 71 3.96 17.02 -6.73
N THR A 72 2.89 17.20 -5.98
CA THR A 72 2.93 17.64 -4.59
C THR A 72 3.05 16.43 -3.65
N THR A 73 3.19 16.69 -2.35
CA THR A 73 3.10 15.67 -1.29
C THR A 73 1.80 14.87 -1.37
N THR A 74 0.68 15.50 -1.74
CA THR A 74 -0.60 14.81 -2.00
C THR A 74 -0.44 13.73 -3.07
N ASN A 75 0.26 14.01 -4.18
CA ASN A 75 0.47 13.01 -5.22
C ASN A 75 1.37 11.86 -4.76
N VAL A 76 2.29 12.09 -3.82
CA VAL A 76 3.09 11.03 -3.21
C VAL A 76 2.19 10.10 -2.39
N ALA A 77 1.31 10.66 -1.55
CA ALA A 77 0.34 9.89 -0.76
C ALA A 77 -0.59 9.07 -1.67
N GLU A 78 -1.17 9.69 -2.70
CA GLU A 78 -2.01 9.04 -3.70
C GLU A 78 -1.25 7.89 -4.39
N LEU A 79 0.00 8.12 -4.81
CA LEU A 79 0.81 7.11 -5.49
C LEU A 79 1.01 5.86 -4.62
N VAL A 80 1.33 6.06 -3.33
CA VAL A 80 1.53 4.98 -2.37
C VAL A 80 0.25 4.16 -2.20
N VAL A 81 -0.86 4.83 -1.89
CA VAL A 81 -2.16 4.17 -1.62
C VAL A 81 -2.67 3.44 -2.86
N ILE A 82 -2.68 4.09 -4.03
CA ILE A 82 -3.14 3.47 -5.29
C ILE A 82 -2.27 2.26 -5.65
N SER A 83 -0.95 2.37 -5.47
CA SER A 83 -0.02 1.30 -5.84
C SER A 83 -0.19 0.04 -4.99
N LEU A 84 -0.57 0.18 -3.72
CA LEU A 84 -0.91 -0.93 -2.84
C LEU A 84 -2.30 -1.50 -3.17
N LEU A 85 -3.32 -0.65 -3.26
CA LEU A 85 -4.71 -1.08 -3.46
C LEU A 85 -4.94 -1.75 -4.82
N LYS A 86 -4.23 -1.37 -5.88
CA LYS A 86 -4.37 -1.99 -7.22
C LYS A 86 -4.04 -3.48 -7.24
N SER A 87 -3.35 -3.98 -6.21
CA SER A 87 -3.03 -5.40 -6.09
C SER A 87 -4.26 -6.26 -5.74
N ILE A 88 -5.32 -5.64 -5.22
CA ILE A 88 -6.54 -6.31 -4.76
C ILE A 88 -7.83 -5.73 -5.36
N PHE A 89 -7.81 -4.48 -5.85
CA PHE A 89 -8.99 -3.81 -6.37
C PHE A 89 -8.80 -3.26 -7.80
N PRO A 90 -9.86 -3.23 -8.61
CA PRO A 90 -9.86 -2.47 -9.85
C PRO A 90 -9.86 -0.97 -9.58
N LEU A 91 -9.34 -0.18 -10.51
CA LEU A 91 -9.10 1.27 -10.33
C LEU A 91 -10.39 2.07 -10.01
N GLU A 92 -11.55 1.67 -10.53
CA GLU A 92 -12.82 2.35 -10.22
C GLU A 92 -13.24 2.17 -8.75
N THR A 93 -13.02 0.98 -8.18
CA THR A 93 -13.25 0.72 -6.75
C THR A 93 -12.30 1.57 -5.90
N ILE A 94 -11.02 1.62 -6.28
CA ILE A 94 -10.01 2.44 -5.57
C ILE A 94 -10.40 3.92 -5.58
N ARG A 95 -10.80 4.43 -6.75
CA ARG A 95 -11.25 5.83 -6.91
C ARG A 95 -12.41 6.15 -5.98
N SER A 96 -13.37 5.24 -5.85
CA SER A 96 -14.54 5.42 -5.00
C SER A 96 -14.17 5.35 -3.51
N GLY A 97 -13.29 4.42 -3.14
CA GLY A 97 -12.76 4.29 -1.78
C GLY A 97 -12.00 5.53 -1.33
N ILE A 98 -11.05 6.03 -2.14
CA ILE A 98 -10.26 7.24 -1.83
C ILE A 98 -11.18 8.45 -1.65
N LYS A 99 -12.16 8.65 -2.54
CA LYS A 99 -13.12 9.76 -2.40
C LYS A 99 -13.91 9.70 -1.09
N GLN A 100 -14.27 8.50 -0.67
CA GLN A 100 -15.01 8.32 0.57
C GLN A 100 -14.12 8.52 1.79
N SER A 101 -12.85 8.08 1.75
CA SER A 101 -11.91 8.20 2.87
C SER A 101 -11.51 9.64 3.18
N ILE A 102 -11.54 10.54 2.19
CA ILE A 102 -11.20 11.97 2.35
C ILE A 102 -12.41 12.89 2.47
N LYS A 103 -13.64 12.36 2.51
CA LYS A 103 -14.86 13.18 2.39
C LYS A 103 -15.01 14.19 3.54
N ASP A 104 -14.72 13.76 4.75
CA ASP A 104 -14.98 14.51 6.00
C ASP A 104 -13.70 14.70 6.84
N VAL A 105 -12.52 14.42 6.27
CA VAL A 105 -11.21 14.53 6.92
C VAL A 105 -10.17 15.09 5.95
N SER A 106 -9.06 15.62 6.46
CA SER A 106 -7.99 16.10 5.60
C SER A 106 -7.28 14.94 4.88
N VAL A 107 -6.66 15.23 3.72
CA VAL A 107 -5.86 14.23 2.99
C VAL A 107 -4.69 13.72 3.84
N THR A 108 -4.08 14.60 4.63
CA THR A 108 -3.04 14.27 5.60
C THR A 108 -3.53 13.24 6.62
N ASP A 109 -4.65 13.52 7.29
CA ASP A 109 -5.19 12.64 8.33
C ASP A 109 -5.63 11.29 7.75
N SER A 110 -6.25 11.31 6.55
CA SER A 110 -6.65 10.08 5.85
C SER A 110 -5.45 9.22 5.49
N TYR A 111 -4.38 9.83 4.94
CA TYR A 111 -3.15 9.11 4.62
C TYR A 111 -2.47 8.54 5.86
N ASP A 112 -2.28 9.34 6.91
CA ASP A 112 -1.63 8.90 8.13
C ASP A 112 -2.45 7.80 8.83
N TYR A 113 -3.78 7.87 8.78
CA TYR A 113 -4.63 6.77 9.26
C TYR A 113 -4.34 5.48 8.50
N PHE A 114 -4.35 5.52 7.16
CA PHE A 114 -4.06 4.35 6.32
C PHE A 114 -2.65 3.81 6.56
N ALA A 115 -1.64 4.68 6.61
CA ALA A 115 -0.25 4.30 6.84
C ALA A 115 -0.06 3.65 8.22
N ASN A 116 -0.64 4.22 9.28
CA ASN A 116 -0.60 3.65 10.62
C ASN A 116 -1.36 2.32 10.71
N LEU A 117 -2.48 2.18 10.01
CA LEU A 117 -3.21 0.92 9.93
C LEU A 117 -2.37 -0.17 9.25
N PHE A 118 -1.76 0.14 8.11
CA PHE A 118 -0.86 -0.75 7.39
C PHE A 118 0.34 -1.17 8.26
N ASN A 119 1.05 -0.20 8.84
CA ASN A 119 2.25 -0.43 9.63
C ASN A 119 1.95 -1.30 10.87
N ARG A 120 0.85 -1.04 11.58
CA ARG A 120 0.43 -1.85 12.74
C ARG A 120 0.01 -3.26 12.33
N ALA A 121 -0.69 -3.41 11.21
CA ALA A 121 -1.10 -4.72 10.73
C ALA A 121 0.12 -5.55 10.32
N LEU A 122 1.07 -4.95 9.59
CA LEU A 122 2.28 -5.62 9.13
C LEU A 122 3.21 -6.00 10.28
N SER A 123 3.40 -5.14 11.27
CA SER A 123 4.26 -5.42 12.43
C SER A 123 3.72 -6.54 13.34
N ARG A 124 2.42 -6.86 13.24
CA ARG A 124 1.78 -7.96 14.00
C ARG A 124 1.87 -9.31 13.31
N VAL A 125 2.27 -9.32 12.04
CA VAL A 125 2.52 -10.56 11.31
C VAL A 125 3.68 -11.30 11.97
N SER A 126 3.40 -12.49 12.49
CA SER A 126 4.37 -13.36 13.13
C SER A 126 4.00 -14.81 12.86
N LEU A 127 4.99 -15.69 12.85
CA LEU A 127 4.85 -17.14 12.70
C LEU A 127 4.02 -17.78 13.82
N THR A 128 3.93 -17.11 14.97
CA THR A 128 3.24 -17.61 16.17
C THR A 128 1.77 -17.18 16.24
N ASN A 129 1.36 -16.20 15.41
CA ASN A 129 0.00 -15.70 15.38
C ASN A 129 -0.74 -16.40 14.24
N SER A 130 -1.53 -17.42 14.55
CA SER A 130 -2.51 -17.93 13.59
C SER A 130 -3.39 -16.76 13.11
N PRO A 131 -3.73 -16.67 11.82
CA PRO A 131 -4.67 -15.65 11.34
C PRO A 131 -5.99 -15.86 12.08
N GLN A 132 -6.25 -15.00 13.07
CA GLN A 132 -7.53 -15.00 13.75
C GLN A 132 -8.54 -14.48 12.75
N VAL A 133 -9.51 -15.33 12.39
CA VAL A 133 -10.69 -14.88 11.66
C VAL A 133 -11.50 -14.06 12.66
N ASN A 134 -11.18 -12.77 12.72
CA ASN A 134 -11.87 -11.84 13.61
C ASN A 134 -13.35 -11.80 13.21
N SER A 135 -14.24 -11.79 14.21
CA SER A 135 -15.63 -11.38 14.00
C SER A 135 -15.64 -9.99 13.38
N LEU A 136 -16.46 -9.78 12.35
CA LEU A 136 -16.63 -8.47 11.72
C LEU A 136 -17.08 -7.45 12.78
N PRO A 137 -16.30 -6.40 13.07
CA PRO A 137 -16.71 -5.42 14.06
C PRO A 137 -17.79 -4.53 13.44
N LEU A 138 -19.05 -4.98 13.55
CA LEU A 138 -20.23 -4.34 12.95
C LEU A 138 -20.50 -2.91 13.47
N ASN A 139 -19.83 -2.51 14.56
CA ASN A 139 -19.96 -1.19 15.16
C ASN A 139 -18.92 -0.17 14.65
N GLU A 140 -18.00 -0.59 13.79
CA GLU A 140 -17.01 0.30 13.19
C GLU A 140 -17.55 1.05 11.97
N ASN A 141 -16.97 2.21 11.69
CA ASN A 141 -17.31 2.98 10.50
C ASN A 141 -16.96 2.17 9.24
N MET A 142 -17.88 2.13 8.25
CA MET A 142 -17.71 1.37 7.01
C MET A 142 -16.42 1.69 6.25
N ILE A 143 -15.95 2.93 6.33
CA ILE A 143 -14.69 3.38 5.71
C ILE A 143 -13.51 2.69 6.38
N GLN A 144 -13.47 2.75 7.72
CA GLN A 144 -12.41 2.15 8.52
C GLN A 144 -12.36 0.63 8.33
N LEU A 145 -13.52 -0.03 8.29
CA LEU A 145 -13.64 -1.45 7.95
C LEU A 145 -13.09 -1.76 6.55
N THR A 146 -13.41 -0.92 5.58
CA THR A 146 -12.92 -1.08 4.20
C THR A 146 -11.41 -0.99 4.16
N GLU A 147 -10.82 0.02 4.81
CA GLU A 147 -9.37 0.20 4.88
C GLU A 147 -8.70 -0.95 5.64
N GLN A 148 -9.31 -1.41 6.73
CA GLN A 148 -8.80 -2.56 7.49
C GLN A 148 -8.77 -3.83 6.64
N PHE A 149 -9.87 -4.18 5.95
CA PHE A 149 -9.89 -5.36 5.09
C PHE A 149 -8.95 -5.21 3.91
N ALA A 150 -8.85 -4.03 3.31
CA ALA A 150 -7.92 -3.78 2.22
C ALA A 150 -6.47 -4.02 2.66
N VAL A 151 -6.06 -3.46 3.80
CA VAL A 151 -4.72 -3.64 4.38
C VAL A 151 -4.42 -5.12 4.65
N HIS A 152 -5.34 -5.84 5.30
CA HIS A 152 -5.13 -7.27 5.57
C HIS A 152 -5.05 -8.09 4.28
N ALA A 153 -5.92 -7.81 3.29
CA ALA A 153 -5.90 -8.49 2.01
C ALA A 153 -4.58 -8.27 1.26
N ILE A 154 -4.06 -7.03 1.26
CA ILE A 154 -2.75 -6.68 0.67
C ILE A 154 -1.63 -7.48 1.33
N ILE A 155 -1.54 -7.46 2.67
CA ILE A 155 -0.48 -8.14 3.43
C ILE A 155 -0.54 -9.66 3.23
N TYR A 156 -1.72 -10.27 3.38
CA TYR A 156 -1.86 -11.72 3.24
C TYR A 156 -1.68 -12.20 1.80
N LYS A 157 -2.03 -11.37 0.80
CA LYS A 157 -1.69 -11.63 -0.60
C LYS A 157 -0.17 -11.74 -0.78
N MET A 158 0.61 -10.79 -0.25
CA MET A 158 2.08 -10.81 -0.35
C MET A 158 2.69 -12.04 0.32
N ILE A 159 2.21 -12.40 1.52
CA ILE A 159 2.65 -13.60 2.23
C ILE A 159 2.33 -14.87 1.42
N GLY A 160 1.12 -14.96 0.87
CA GLY A 160 0.70 -16.08 0.02
C GLY A 160 1.55 -16.20 -1.25
N GLU A 161 1.79 -15.09 -1.95
CA GLU A 161 2.64 -15.04 -3.15
C GLU A 161 4.07 -15.48 -2.84
N LYS A 162 4.64 -15.03 -1.71
CA LYS A 162 5.97 -15.48 -1.26
C LYS A 162 6.02 -16.99 -1.02
N LEU A 163 5.04 -17.55 -0.32
CA LEU A 163 4.96 -18.98 -0.06
C LEU A 163 4.88 -19.79 -1.35
N VAL A 164 4.04 -19.37 -2.30
CA VAL A 164 3.93 -20.00 -3.62
C VAL A 164 5.26 -19.94 -4.37
N ASN A 165 5.94 -18.80 -4.35
CA ASN A 165 7.24 -18.63 -5.03
C ASN A 165 8.32 -19.54 -4.43
N LEU A 166 8.40 -19.67 -3.10
CA LEU A 166 9.34 -20.57 -2.44
C LEU A 166 9.07 -22.05 -2.79
N GLN A 167 7.80 -22.44 -2.91
CA GLN A 167 7.43 -23.79 -3.35
C GLN A 167 7.85 -24.07 -4.80
N ARG A 168 7.72 -23.09 -5.71
CA ARG A 168 8.16 -23.24 -7.11
C ARG A 168 9.67 -23.42 -7.23
N ILE A 169 10.45 -22.64 -6.48
CA ILE A 169 11.92 -22.73 -6.49
C ILE A 169 12.38 -24.11 -5.99
N SER A 170 11.71 -24.66 -4.96
CA SER A 170 12.05 -25.98 -4.42
C SER A 170 11.72 -27.15 -5.35
N LYS A 171 10.78 -27.00 -6.29
CA LYS A 171 10.43 -28.06 -7.27
C LYS A 171 11.38 -28.09 -8.47
N ASN A 172 12.12 -27.01 -8.70
CA ASN A 172 13.06 -26.85 -9.82
C ASN A 172 14.52 -27.11 -9.43
N LYS A 173 14.78 -27.53 -8.19
CA LYS A 173 16.07 -28.01 -7.68
C LYS A 173 15.99 -29.52 -7.50
#